data_AF-A0A6G3XBX0-F1
#
_entry.id   AF-A0A6G3XBX0-F1
#
_cell.length_a   1.000
_cell.length_b   1.000
_cell.length_c   1.000
_cell.angle_alpha   90.00
_cell.angle_beta   90.00
_cell.angle_gamma   90.00
#
_symmetry.space_group_name_H-M   'P 1'
#
loop_
_entity.id
_entity.type
_entity.pdbx_description
1 polymer ?
#
loop_
_entity_poly.entity_id
_entity_poly.type
_entity_poly.pdbx_seq_one_letter_code
_entity_poly.pdbx_strand_id
1 'polypeptide(L)'
;MRTLISTAFVSLDGVMEAPGGEPGYRNSGWTFKNVEFLPEAYALKGQEQEEATALLLGRASYEAFSPVWPGMAEFAEYKVMPKYVVS
;
A
#
# COMPACT_ATOMS: atom_id res chain seq x y z
N MET A 1 6.74 6.70 -23.32
CA MET A 1 6.38 7.32 -22.02
C MET A 1 5.94 6.21 -21.08
N ARG A 2 6.26 6.29 -19.79
CA ARG A 2 5.76 5.34 -18.78
C ARG A 2 4.48 5.88 -18.16
N THR A 3 3.57 4.99 -17.79
CA THR A 3 2.31 5.34 -17.11
C THR A 3 2.57 5.51 -15.61
N LEU A 4 2.01 6.56 -15.02
CA LEU A 4 1.94 6.70 -13.57
C LEU A 4 0.60 6.12 -13.11
N ILE A 5 0.67 5.17 -12.19
CA ILE A 5 -0.50 4.49 -11.64
C ILE A 5 -0.59 4.88 -10.16
N SER A 6 -1.78 5.33 -9.74
CA SER A 6 -2.07 5.61 -8.34
C SER A 6 -3.15 4.65 -7.87
N THR A 7 -2.86 3.92 -6.81
CA THR A 7 -3.75 2.92 -6.26
C THR A 7 -3.75 3.02 -4.73
N ALA A 8 -4.92 2.88 -4.12
CA ALA A 8 -5.08 3.00 -2.68
C ALA A 8 -6.38 2.33 -2.23
N PHE A 9 -6.44 1.94 -0.96
CA PHE A 9 -7.72 1.78 -0.29
C PHE A 9 -8.28 3.16 0.05
N VAL A 10 -9.56 3.38 -0.23
CA VAL A 10 -10.24 4.64 0.06
C VAL A 10 -11.63 4.33 0.65
N SER A 11 -11.98 5.00 1.74
CA SER A 11 -13.31 4.91 2.32
C SER A 11 -14.34 5.64 1.47
N LEU A 12 -15.63 5.41 1.74
CA LEU A 12 -16.72 6.08 1.02
C LEU A 12 -16.70 7.61 1.19
N ASP A 13 -16.24 8.11 2.33
CA ASP A 13 -16.04 9.53 2.61
C ASP A 13 -14.67 10.07 2.14
N GLY A 14 -13.92 9.29 1.38
CA GLY A 14 -12.72 9.75 0.67
C GLY A 14 -11.42 9.73 1.47
N VAL A 15 -11.32 8.90 2.52
CA VAL A 15 -10.15 8.83 3.41
C VAL A 15 -9.31 7.58 3.13
N MET A 16 -7.99 7.75 2.97
CA MET A 16 -7.04 6.65 2.80
C MET A 16 -6.25 6.30 4.08
N GLU A 17 -6.45 7.03 5.18
CA GLU A 17 -5.65 6.94 6.39
C GLU A 17 -5.76 5.58 7.11
N ALA A 18 -4.63 5.10 7.60
CA ALA A 18 -4.44 3.88 8.38
C ALA A 18 -5.25 2.64 7.93
N PRO A 19 -5.20 2.24 6.64
CA PRO A 19 -5.88 1.04 6.18
C PRO A 19 -5.19 -0.20 6.76
N GLY A 20 -3.87 -0.11 7.00
CA GLY A 20 -2.97 -1.15 7.51
C GLY A 20 -3.11 -1.44 9.01
N GLY A 21 -3.69 -0.51 9.77
CA GLY A 21 -3.68 -0.57 11.24
C GLY A 21 -2.67 0.39 11.89
N GLU A 22 -2.15 1.36 11.14
CA GLU A 22 -1.29 2.42 11.66
C GLU A 22 -1.99 3.19 12.80
N PRO A 23 -1.30 3.48 13.92
CA PRO A 23 -1.92 4.15 15.06
C PRO A 23 -2.23 5.63 14.75
N GLY A 24 -3.12 6.23 15.53
CA GLY A 24 -3.41 7.68 15.46
C GLY A 24 -4.65 8.05 14.64
N TYR A 25 -5.24 7.10 13.91
CA TYR A 25 -6.52 7.30 13.22
C TYR A 25 -7.68 6.57 13.90
N ARG A 26 -8.83 7.24 14.01
CA ARG A 26 -10.04 6.70 14.68
C ARG A 26 -10.51 5.35 14.13
N ASN A 27 -10.31 5.12 12.83
CA ASN A 27 -10.74 3.91 12.13
C ASN A 27 -9.52 3.07 11.68
N SER A 28 -8.43 3.09 12.45
CA SER A 28 -7.22 2.33 12.14
C SER A 28 -7.51 0.84 11.88
N GLY A 29 -7.03 0.33 10.74
CA GLY A 29 -7.20 -1.06 10.31
C GLY A 29 -8.58 -1.37 9.73
N TRP A 30 -9.30 -0.36 9.24
CA TRP A 30 -10.68 -0.50 8.76
C TRP A 30 -10.85 -1.54 7.64
N THR A 31 -9.84 -1.79 6.81
CA THR A 31 -9.90 -2.79 5.73
C THR A 31 -9.95 -4.22 6.26
N PHE A 32 -9.32 -4.52 7.40
CA PHE A 32 -9.31 -5.87 7.99
C PHE A 32 -10.42 -6.06 9.05
N LYS A 33 -10.96 -4.97 9.59
CA LYS A 33 -11.95 -5.00 10.67
C LYS A 33 -13.39 -4.89 10.18
N ASN A 34 -13.61 -4.08 9.13
CA ASN A 34 -14.95 -3.64 8.75
C ASN A 34 -15.31 -3.95 7.30
N VAL A 35 -14.37 -4.48 6.52
CA VAL A 35 -14.57 -4.87 5.12
C VAL A 35 -14.37 -6.37 5.01
N GLU A 36 -15.30 -7.04 4.34
CA GLU A 36 -15.18 -8.45 4.03
C GLU A 36 -14.04 -8.67 3.04
N PHE A 37 -13.26 -9.73 3.26
CA PHE A 37 -12.17 -10.07 2.37
C PHE A 37 -12.71 -10.52 1.00
N LEU A 38 -12.33 -9.81 -0.06
CA LEU A 38 -12.67 -10.16 -1.43
C LEU A 38 -11.39 -10.55 -2.18
N PRO A 39 -11.19 -11.82 -2.55
CA PRO A 39 -9.97 -12.30 -3.20
C PRO A 39 -9.58 -11.46 -4.44
N GLU A 40 -10.54 -11.16 -5.30
CA GLU A 40 -10.36 -10.32 -6.49
C GLU A 40 -9.84 -8.90 -6.19
N ALA A 41 -10.25 -8.28 -5.09
CA ALA A 41 -9.77 -6.95 -4.71
C ALA A 41 -8.28 -6.98 -4.28
N TYR A 42 -7.85 -8.05 -3.62
CA TYR A 42 -6.47 -8.22 -3.18
C TYR A 42 -5.57 -8.75 -4.30
N ALA A 43 -6.10 -9.52 -5.25
CA ALA A 43 -5.37 -9.94 -6.45
C ALA A 43 -4.88 -8.73 -7.26
N LEU A 44 -5.69 -7.67 -7.34
CA LEU A 44 -5.31 -6.42 -7.99
C LEU A 44 -4.08 -5.76 -7.32
N LYS A 45 -3.95 -5.85 -5.99
CA LYS A 45 -2.74 -5.37 -5.28
C LYS A 45 -1.49 -6.19 -5.59
N GLY A 46 -1.64 -7.48 -5.82
CA GLY A 46 -0.54 -8.33 -6.31
C GLY A 46 -0.10 -7.94 -7.72
N GLN A 47 -1.05 -7.76 -8.63
CA GLN A 47 -0.77 -7.34 -10.02
C GLN A 47 -0.07 -5.98 -10.08
N GLU A 48 -0.50 -5.01 -9.26
CA GLU A 48 0.18 -3.70 -9.15
C GLU A 48 1.67 -3.83 -8.82
N GLN A 49 2.04 -4.79 -7.97
CA GLN A 49 3.44 -5.04 -7.63
C GLN A 49 4.21 -5.67 -8.80
N GLU A 50 3.62 -6.65 -9.47
CA GLU A 50 4.26 -7.38 -10.58
C GLU A 50 4.49 -6.47 -11.80
N GLU A 51 3.55 -5.56 -12.07
CA GLU A 51 3.61 -4.64 -13.21
C GLU A 51 4.46 -3.39 -12.93
N ALA A 52 4.60 -2.98 -11.66
CA ALA A 52 5.39 -1.82 -11.29
C ALA A 52 6.89 -2.11 -11.39
N THR A 53 7.63 -1.16 -11.99
CA THR A 53 9.10 -1.22 -12.01
C THR A 53 9.76 -0.25 -11.03
N ALA A 54 8.98 0.57 -10.33
CA ALA A 54 9.43 1.55 -9.34
C ALA A 54 8.27 2.00 -8.45
N LEU A 55 8.57 2.40 -7.21
CA LEU A 55 7.61 3.02 -6.28
C LEU A 55 7.89 4.51 -6.11
N LEU A 56 6.83 5.31 -6.04
CA LEU A 56 6.89 6.72 -5.66
C LEU A 56 6.08 6.89 -4.36
N LEU A 57 6.72 7.39 -3.30
CA LEU A 57 6.13 7.44 -1.96
C LEU A 57 6.42 8.81 -1.32
N GLY A 58 5.52 9.27 -0.44
CA GLY A 58 5.83 10.33 0.50
C GLY A 58 6.66 9.80 1.68
N ARG A 59 7.37 10.68 2.39
CA ARG A 59 8.18 10.30 3.58
C ARG A 59 7.39 9.49 4.61
N ALA A 60 6.22 10.00 5.03
CA ALA A 60 5.41 9.36 6.07
C ALA A 60 4.98 7.94 5.68
N SER A 61 4.52 7.75 4.44
CA SER A 61 4.15 6.43 3.92
C SER A 61 5.34 5.49 3.85
N TYR A 62 6.52 5.98 3.45
CA TYR A 62 7.74 5.16 3.42
C TYR A 62 8.18 4.73 4.82
N GLU A 63 8.18 5.64 5.79
CA GLU A 63 8.58 5.33 7.18
C GLU A 63 7.61 4.34 7.84
N ALA A 64 6.30 4.45 7.60
CA ALA A 64 5.31 3.52 8.12
C ALA A 64 5.43 2.12 7.50
N PHE A 65 5.62 2.06 6.17
CA PHE A 65 5.58 0.80 5.44
C PHE A 65 6.94 0.07 5.45
N SER A 66 8.06 0.79 5.29
CA SER A 66 9.42 0.22 5.14
C SER A 66 9.87 -0.84 6.16
N PRO A 67 9.44 -0.80 7.43
CA PRO A 67 9.79 -1.85 8.39
C PRO A 67 9.01 -3.17 8.17
N VAL A 68 7.86 -3.12 7.50
CA VAL A 68 6.91 -4.23 7.41
C VAL A 68 7.21 -5.16 6.23
N TRP A 69 7.24 -4.60 5.01
CA TRP A 69 7.28 -5.38 3.78
C TRP A 69 8.56 -6.22 3.54
N PRO A 70 9.77 -5.86 4.03
CA PRO A 70 10.94 -6.72 3.84
C PRO A 70 10.83 -8.10 4.49
N GLY A 71 9.95 -8.28 5.49
CA GLY A 71 9.72 -9.56 6.15
C GLY A 71 8.67 -10.46 5.48
N MET A 72 7.96 -9.96 4.46
CA MET A 72 6.80 -10.61 3.87
C MET A 72 7.16 -11.25 2.52
N ALA A 73 6.70 -12.48 2.29
CA ALA A 73 6.93 -13.20 1.03
C ALA A 73 6.22 -12.51 -0.14
N GLU A 74 5.05 -11.94 0.14
CA GLU A 74 4.16 -11.18 -0.74
C GLU A 74 4.78 -9.84 -1.18
N PHE A 75 5.91 -9.42 -0.60
CA PHE A 75 6.61 -8.20 -0.97
C PHE A 75 8.08 -8.44 -1.35
N ALA A 76 8.40 -9.65 -1.81
CA ALA A 76 9.76 -9.99 -2.24
C ALA A 76 10.29 -9.03 -3.31
N GLU A 77 9.48 -8.70 -4.33
CA GLU A 77 9.87 -7.82 -5.45
C GLU A 77 10.12 -6.38 -5.02
N TYR A 78 9.45 -5.93 -3.95
CA TYR A 78 9.71 -4.60 -3.43
C TYR A 78 11.16 -4.49 -2.94
N LYS A 79 11.87 -5.57 -2.58
CA LYS A 79 13.22 -5.44 -1.98
C LYS A 79 14.23 -4.85 -2.95
N VAL A 80 14.07 -5.20 -4.22
CA VAL A 80 14.98 -4.81 -5.30
C VAL A 80 14.43 -3.64 -6.12
N MET A 81 13.13 -3.38 -6.05
CA MET A 81 12.48 -2.30 -6.80
C MET A 81 12.99 -0.91 -6.34
N PRO A 82 13.35 0.01 -7.26
CA PRO A 82 13.67 1.39 -6.91
C PRO A 82 12.53 2.08 -6.14
N LYS A 83 12.85 2.83 -5.08
CA LYS A 83 11.91 3.73 -4.39
C LYS A 83 12.35 5.18 -4.51
N TYR A 84 11.43 6.02 -4.94
CA TYR A 84 11.59 7.47 -4.93
C TYR A 84 10.74 8.02 -3.79
N VAL A 85 11.40 8.58 -2.77
CA VAL A 85 10.73 9.20 -1.62
C VAL A 85 10.78 10.71 -1.79
N VAL A 86 9.61 11.35 -1.90
CA VAL A 86 9.47 12.80 -2.01
C VAL A 86 9.17 13.37 -0.63
N SER A 87 9.93 14.38 -0.21
CA SER A 87 9.82 14.97 1.13
C SER A 87 10.24 16.42 1.20
#